data_AF-A0A926BYH3-F1
#
_entry.id   AF-A0A926BYH3-F1
#
_cell.length_a   1.000
_cell.length_b   1.000
_cell.length_c   1.000
_cell.angle_alpha   90.00
_cell.angle_beta   90.00
_cell.angle_gamma   90.00
#
_symmetry.space_group_name_H-M   'P 1'
#
loop_
_entity.id
_entity.type
_entity.pdbx_description
1 polymer ?
#
loop_
_entity_poly.entity_id
_entity_poly.type
_entity_poly.pdbx_seq_one_letter_code
_entity_poly.pdbx_strand_id
1 'polypeptide(L)'
;MFRSQEAGREPVETFYDGYVVNAILDAAYKSAETKQWEKVILPVWRGREGLSQETTLVDYDEHYYLVKEELMTHDGRHKIILKDKVTGKIIERDLV
;
A
#
# COMPACT_ATOMS: atom_id res chain seq x y z
N MET A 1 10.50 -23.40 -19.01
CA MET A 1 11.87 -23.67 -18.55
C MET A 1 12.79 -24.10 -19.70
N PHE A 2 12.65 -25.31 -20.26
CA PHE A 2 13.55 -25.84 -21.31
C PHE A 2 13.68 -24.95 -22.56
N ARG A 3 12.56 -24.49 -23.13
CA ARG A 3 12.58 -23.53 -24.27
C ARG A 3 13.32 -22.22 -23.98
N SER A 4 13.32 -21.77 -22.72
CA SER A 4 14.05 -20.54 -22.33
C SER A 4 15.55 -20.82 -22.25
N GLN A 5 15.93 -21.99 -21.72
CA GLN A 5 17.31 -22.45 -21.65
C GLN A 5 17.92 -22.64 -23.06
N GLU A 6 17.17 -23.27 -23.97
CA GLU A 6 17.59 -23.47 -25.37
C GLU A 6 17.74 -22.15 -26.13
N ALA A 7 16.88 -21.16 -25.84
CA ALA A 7 16.91 -19.84 -26.47
C ALA A 7 17.82 -18.82 -25.75
N GLY A 8 18.55 -19.22 -24.71
CA GLY A 8 19.45 -18.33 -23.96
C GLY A 8 18.76 -17.15 -23.26
N ARG A 9 17.45 -17.28 -22.97
CA ARG A 9 16.64 -16.23 -22.33
C ARG A 9 16.23 -16.65 -20.92
N GLU A 10 15.85 -15.68 -20.09
CA GLU A 10 15.33 -15.99 -18.77
C GLU A 10 14.01 -16.79 -18.84
N PRO A 11 13.79 -17.72 -17.88
CA PRO A 11 12.52 -18.39 -17.73
C PRO A 11 11.42 -17.39 -17.32
N VAL A 12 10.17 -17.74 -17.62
CA VAL A 12 9.01 -16.91 -17.24
C VAL A 12 8.89 -16.80 -15.72
N GLU A 13 9.21 -17.87 -15.00
CA GLU A 13 9.30 -17.92 -13.55
C GLU A 13 10.73 -18.30 -13.17
N THR A 14 11.31 -17.53 -12.26
CA THR A 14 12.64 -17.73 -11.71
C THR A 14 12.56 -18.40 -10.35
N PHE A 15 13.71 -18.86 -9.86
CA PHE A 15 13.81 -19.35 -8.48
C PHE A 15 13.41 -18.29 -7.44
N TYR A 16 13.68 -17.01 -7.76
CA TYR A 16 13.34 -15.91 -6.86
C TYR A 16 11.83 -15.76 -6.68
N ASP A 17 11.04 -16.01 -7.73
CA ASP A 17 9.57 -15.95 -7.65
C ASP A 17 9.04 -17.02 -6.68
N GLY A 18 9.55 -18.25 -6.77
CA GLY A 18 9.21 -19.32 -5.82
C GLY A 18 9.65 -19.01 -4.38
N TYR A 19 10.81 -18.38 -4.22
CA TYR A 19 11.30 -17.94 -2.92
C TYR A 19 10.38 -16.89 -2.26
N VAL A 20 9.91 -15.91 -3.04
CA VAL A 20 8.94 -14.90 -2.57
C VAL A 20 7.63 -15.57 -2.12
N VAL A 21 7.09 -16.49 -2.92
CA VAL A 21 5.85 -17.20 -2.59
C VAL A 21 5.98 -18.00 -1.30
N ASN A 22 7.10 -18.70 -1.09
CA ASN A 22 7.34 -19.44 0.14
C ASN A 22 7.40 -18.51 1.36
N ALA A 23 8.10 -17.38 1.28
CA ALA A 23 8.19 -16.44 2.39
C ALA A 23 6.83 -15.82 2.77
N ILE A 24 5.95 -15.60 1.79
CA ILE A 24 4.57 -15.16 2.04
C ILE A 24 3.75 -16.27 2.70
N LEU A 25 3.89 -17.52 2.22
CA LEU A 25 3.23 -18.69 2.81
C LEU A 25 3.64 -18.88 4.27
N ASP A 26 4.94 -18.80 4.59
CA ASP A 26 5.44 -18.88 5.97
C ASP A 26 4.79 -17.83 6.87
N ALA A 27 4.70 -16.58 6.41
CA ALA A 27 4.04 -15.51 7.15
C ALA A 27 2.53 -15.77 7.32
N ALA A 28 1.86 -16.31 6.30
CA ALA A 28 0.44 -16.65 6.36
C ALA A 28 0.15 -17.79 7.34
N TYR A 29 0.95 -18.87 7.32
CA TYR A 29 0.82 -19.97 8.28
C TYR A 29 1.07 -19.50 9.71
N LYS A 30 2.09 -18.66 9.91
CA LYS A 30 2.37 -18.06 11.22
C LYS A 30 1.28 -17.11 11.69
N SER A 31 0.71 -16.32 10.78
CA SER A 31 -0.44 -15.45 11.08
C SER A 31 -1.68 -16.26 11.48
N ALA A 32 -1.93 -17.39 10.81
CA ALA A 32 -3.03 -18.28 11.15
C ALA A 32 -2.87 -18.88 12.57
N GLU A 33 -1.64 -19.21 12.96
CA GLU A 33 -1.34 -19.73 14.30
C GLU A 33 -1.44 -18.65 15.39
N THR A 34 -0.85 -17.48 15.14
CA THR A 34 -0.73 -16.38 16.12
C THR A 34 -1.96 -15.48 16.19
N LYS A 35 -2.83 -15.53 15.18
CA LYS A 35 -3.98 -14.64 14.97
C LYS A 35 -3.61 -13.16 14.90
N GLN A 36 -2.39 -12.87 14.46
CA GLN A 36 -1.84 -11.52 14.36
C GLN A 36 -1.29 -11.24 12.97
N TRP A 37 -1.07 -9.97 12.67
CA TRP A 37 -0.40 -9.55 11.45
C TRP A 37 1.09 -9.85 11.55
N GLU A 38 1.51 -10.95 10.93
CA GLU A 38 2.91 -11.35 10.90
C GLU A 38 3.62 -10.68 9.71
N LYS A 39 4.86 -10.21 9.96
CA LYS A 39 5.68 -9.62 8.90
C LYS A 39 6.16 -10.71 7.95
N VAL A 40 6.12 -10.41 6.66
CA VAL A 40 6.78 -11.24 5.63
C VAL A 40 8.29 -11.02 5.72
N ILE A 41 9.05 -12.09 5.95
CA ILE A 41 10.49 -12.03 6.12
C ILE A 41 11.17 -12.44 4.81
N LEU A 42 11.74 -11.47 4.09
CA LEU A 42 12.57 -11.69 2.90
C LEU A 42 13.99 -11.16 3.14
N PRO A 43 14.96 -11.98 3.59
CA PRO A 43 16.36 -11.55 3.73
C PRO A 43 17.03 -11.22 2.40
N VAL A 44 16.62 -11.86 1.30
CA VAL A 44 17.09 -11.50 -0.05
C VAL A 44 15.96 -10.75 -0.75
N TRP A 45 16.04 -9.41 -0.76
CA TRP A 45 15.10 -8.56 -1.47
C TRP A 45 15.74 -8.01 -2.76
N ARG A 46 15.05 -8.16 -3.88
CA ARG A 46 15.47 -7.64 -5.21
C ARG A 46 14.53 -6.57 -5.75
N GLY A 47 13.54 -6.14 -4.96
CA GLY A 47 12.64 -5.06 -5.34
C GLY A 47 13.25 -3.69 -5.05
N ARG A 48 12.51 -2.64 -5.40
CA ARG A 48 12.90 -1.27 -5.04
C ARG A 48 12.76 -1.07 -3.53
N GLU A 49 13.77 -0.47 -2.92
CA GLU A 49 13.78 -0.09 -1.51
C GLU A 49 13.59 1.42 -1.37
N GLY A 50 13.12 1.88 -0.22
CA GLY A 50 12.95 3.31 0.04
C GLY A 50 11.84 3.98 -0.76
N LEU A 51 10.91 3.22 -1.31
CA LEU A 51 9.67 3.78 -1.85
C LEU A 51 8.89 4.38 -0.68
N SER A 52 8.71 5.71 -0.68
CA SER A 52 7.72 6.36 0.16
C SER A 52 6.35 5.81 -0.20
N GLN A 53 5.50 5.52 0.80
CA GLN A 53 4.07 5.26 0.54
C GLN A 53 3.58 6.35 -0.41
N GLU A 54 3.12 5.94 -1.60
CA GLU A 54 2.47 6.86 -2.51
C GLU A 54 1.30 7.44 -1.72
N THR A 55 1.45 8.71 -1.41
CA THR A 55 0.48 9.41 -0.59
C THR A 55 -0.71 9.62 -1.50
N THR A 56 -1.71 8.74 -1.42
CA THR A 56 -3.00 8.86 -2.10
C THR A 56 -3.82 10.01 -1.52
N LEU A 57 -3.17 11.13 -1.20
CA LEU A 57 -3.83 12.35 -0.78
C LEU A 57 -3.99 13.21 -2.02
N VAL A 58 -5.23 13.47 -2.38
CA VAL A 58 -5.58 14.37 -3.48
C VAL A 58 -5.29 15.79 -3.01
N ASP A 59 -4.66 16.60 -3.85
CA ASP A 59 -4.45 18.01 -3.54
C ASP A 59 -5.81 18.74 -3.52
N TYR A 60 -6.14 19.42 -2.42
CA TYR A 60 -7.37 20.24 -2.33
C TYR A 60 -7.06 21.70 -2.67
N ASP A 61 -6.04 22.26 -1.99
CA ASP A 61 -5.58 23.65 -2.12
C ASP A 61 -4.08 23.74 -1.78
N GLU A 62 -3.45 24.91 -1.94
CA GLU A 62 -2.03 25.15 -1.61
C GLU A 62 -1.64 24.70 -0.19
N HIS A 63 -2.57 24.77 0.77
CA HIS A 63 -2.34 24.48 2.18
C HIS A 63 -2.87 23.11 2.65
N TYR A 64 -3.74 22.46 1.87
CA TYR A 64 -4.49 21.27 2.33
C TYR A 64 -4.55 20.15 1.29
N TYR A 65 -4.44 18.93 1.79
CA TYR A 65 -4.81 17.71 1.08
C TYR A 65 -6.27 17.33 1.37
N LEU A 66 -7.02 16.89 0.37
CA LEU A 66 -8.33 16.29 0.54
C LEU A 66 -8.16 14.85 1.03
N VAL A 67 -8.65 14.58 2.24
CA VAL A 67 -8.67 13.23 2.80
C VAL A 67 -9.94 12.51 2.39
N LYS A 68 -11.10 13.19 2.52
CA LYS A 68 -12.41 12.63 2.22
C LYS A 68 -13.45 13.75 2.07
N GLU A 69 -14.42 13.54 1.19
CA GLU A 69 -15.64 14.34 1.11
C GLU A 69 -16.85 13.47 1.50
N GLU A 70 -17.74 14.01 2.32
CA GLU A 70 -19.00 13.40 2.74
C GLU A 70 -20.16 14.26 2.24
N LEU A 71 -20.76 13.83 1.13
CA LEU A 71 -21.86 14.55 0.46
C LEU A 71 -23.17 14.55 1.25
N MET A 72 -23.34 13.63 2.22
CA MET A 72 -24.53 13.60 3.07
C MET A 72 -24.17 13.00 4.43
N THR A 73 -23.93 13.87 5.41
CA THR A 73 -23.79 13.46 6.81
C THR A 73 -25.16 13.06 7.37
N HIS A 74 -25.21 12.35 8.50
CA HIS A 74 -26.46 12.01 9.21
C HIS A 74 -27.38 13.22 9.47
N ASP A 75 -26.81 14.44 9.54
CA ASP A 75 -27.51 15.71 9.74
C ASP A 75 -27.88 16.43 8.41
N GLY A 76 -27.67 15.79 7.25
CA GLY A 76 -27.98 16.35 5.93
C GLY A 76 -26.96 17.36 5.39
N ARG A 77 -25.81 17.53 6.06
CA ARG A 77 -24.78 18.51 5.69
C ARG A 77 -23.66 17.91 4.84
N HIS A 78 -23.09 18.73 3.98
CA HIS A 78 -21.89 18.40 3.20
C HIS A 78 -20.65 18.71 4.04
N LYS A 79 -19.78 17.72 4.24
CA LYS A 79 -18.55 17.89 5.04
C LYS A 79 -17.33 17.49 4.24
N ILE A 80 -16.27 18.29 4.32
CA ILE A 80 -14.94 17.94 3.80
C ILE A 80 -13.97 17.72 4.96
N ILE A 81 -13.14 16.69 4.83
CA ILE A 81 -12.06 16.37 5.74
C ILE A 81 -10.75 16.69 5.02
N LEU A 82 -10.01 17.65 5.55
CA LEU A 82 -8.78 18.17 4.98
C LEU A 82 -7.61 17.83 5.90
N LYS A 83 -6.44 17.60 5.32
CA LYS A 83 -5.18 17.44 6.05
C LYS A 83 -4.22 18.56 5.66
N ASP A 84 -3.78 19.33 6.65
CA ASP A 84 -2.81 20.40 6.46
C ASP A 84 -1.47 19.84 5.98
N LYS A 85 -0.91 20.41 4.90
CA LYS A 85 0.32 19.90 4.27
C LYS A 85 1.57 20.15 5.12
N VAL A 86 1.56 21.19 5.96
CA VAL A 86 2.73 21.65 6.72
C VAL A 86 2.76 21.01 8.11
N THR A 87 1.61 20.96 8.78
CA THR A 87 1.45 20.52 10.17
C THR A 87 0.92 19.09 10.28
N GLY A 88 0.35 18.55 9.21
CA GLY A 88 -0.26 17.22 9.20
C GLY A 88 -1.57 17.13 9.99
N LYS A 89 -2.09 18.24 10.52
CA LYS A 89 -3.35 18.27 11.28
C LYS A 89 -4.52 17.99 10.35
N ILE A 90 -5.49 17.22 10.85
CA ILE A 90 -6.75 16.96 10.17
C ILE A 90 -7.78 17.97 10.65
N ILE A 91 -8.44 18.64 9.72
CA ILE A 91 -9.52 19.59 9.98
C ILE A 91 -10.79 19.15 9.24
N GLU A 92 -11.94 19.42 9.85
CA GLU A 92 -13.25 19.16 9.27
C GLU A 92 -13.92 20.51 8.97
N ARG A 93 -14.51 20.65 7.78
CA ARG A 93 -15.24 21.86 7.38
C ARG A 93 -16.58 21.49 6.77
N ASP A 94 -17.63 22.14 7.26
CA ASP A 94 -18.96 22.06 6.65
C ASP A 94 -19.02 22.99 5.44
N LEU A 95 -19.50 22.46 4.32
CA LEU A 95 -19.93 23.22 3.15
C LEU A 95 -21.43 23.45 3.29
N VAL A 96 -21.81 24.72 3.45
CA VAL A 96 -23.21 25.18 3.51
C VAL A 96 -23.80 25.22 2.11
#